data_AF-A0A7Y6IB00-F1
#
_entry.id   AF-A0A7Y6IB00-F1
#
_cell.length_a   1.000
_cell.length_b   1.000
_cell.length_c   1.000
_cell.angle_alpha   90.00
_cell.angle_beta   90.00
_cell.angle_gamma   90.00
#
_symmetry.space_group_name_H-M   'P 1'
#
loop_
_entity.id
_entity.type
_entity.pdbx_description
1 polymer ?
#
loop_
_entity_poly.entity_id
_entity_poly.type
_entity_poly.pdbx_seq_one_letter_code
_entity_poly.pdbx_strand_id
1 'polypeptide(L)'
;MGLQTSRRDLLKAAAGVAALPALGGRAWAGERAAAPFRHPGLLHTQADFDRIAAAVRAGAQPYKAGWDKLVANGRSRSTWKPRPLATVVRGGDGQNYPQLYNDVHAAYQNALRWRVSGDRAHADTASAILNAWSATLRTITGNADRFLAAGIYGYQFANAAELMRGCPGFEAERFRTMLRTVFHPLNESFLTRHNGACITNYWANWDLCAIASIMAIGVFCDDRAMFDRAVDYVRNGKGNGSIMNAIPFLHPGGLAQWQESGRDQGHTMMGVGLLGTIAEFAATVERILAAALKPNKKVETHAQEALPLDRNDEMAAA
;
A
#
# COMPACT_ATOMS: atom_id res chain seq x y z
N MET A 1 -61.04 6.70 29.68
CA MET A 1 -61.13 5.34 29.11
C MET A 1 -60.54 5.42 27.71
N GLY A 2 -59.31 5.04 27.38
CA GLY A 2 -58.42 4.02 27.93
C GLY A 2 -58.30 2.88 26.92
N LEU A 3 -57.05 2.54 26.58
CA LEU A 3 -56.52 1.39 25.79
C LEU A 3 -56.21 1.69 24.31
N GLN A 4 -54.96 2.07 23.99
CA GLN A 4 -53.74 1.24 23.80
C GLN A 4 -53.68 0.52 22.45
N THR A 5 -52.86 1.08 21.56
CA THR A 5 -52.21 0.41 20.44
C THR A 5 -51.23 -0.68 20.90
N SER A 6 -51.19 -1.81 20.20
CA SER A 6 -49.99 -2.65 20.12
C SER A 6 -49.81 -3.22 18.72
N ARG A 7 -48.55 -3.17 18.28
CA ARG A 7 -48.01 -3.62 16.99
C ARG A 7 -47.72 -5.12 17.07
N ARG A 8 -48.45 -5.93 16.32
CA ARG A 8 -48.05 -7.23 15.75
C ARG A 8 -49.26 -7.80 15.01
N ASP A 9 -49.00 -8.54 13.94
CA ASP A 9 -49.98 -9.33 13.18
C ASP A 9 -50.55 -8.71 11.89
N LEU A 10 -49.76 -7.85 11.22
CA LEU A 10 -49.87 -7.65 9.77
C LEU A 10 -48.79 -8.45 9.05
N LEU A 11 -49.05 -9.72 8.73
CA LEU A 11 -48.32 -10.48 7.71
C LEU A 11 -49.08 -11.78 7.39
N LYS A 12 -50.08 -11.76 6.51
CA LYS A 12 -50.44 -12.89 5.62
C LYS A 12 -51.23 -12.37 4.41
N ALA A 13 -50.54 -12.07 3.33
CA ALA A 13 -51.14 -12.01 1.99
C ALA A 13 -50.08 -12.38 0.96
N ALA A 14 -50.30 -13.47 0.24
CA ALA A 14 -50.25 -13.54 -1.23
C ALA A 14 -50.08 -14.99 -1.70
N ALA A 15 -51.15 -15.53 -2.30
CA ALA A 15 -51.07 -16.64 -3.23
C ALA A 15 -51.67 -16.15 -4.56
N GLY A 16 -50.89 -16.32 -5.64
CA GLY A 16 -51.35 -16.35 -7.03
C GLY A 16 -51.64 -15.01 -7.70
N VAL A 17 -50.88 -14.67 -8.74
CA VAL A 17 -51.20 -14.96 -10.15
C VAL A 17 -49.94 -14.72 -10.99
N ALA A 18 -49.64 -15.69 -11.87
CA ALA A 18 -48.55 -15.63 -12.82
C ALA A 18 -48.88 -14.72 -14.00
N ALA A 19 -47.91 -13.88 -14.38
CA ALA A 19 -47.82 -13.29 -15.70
C ALA A 19 -46.32 -13.17 -16.05
N LEU A 20 -45.86 -13.97 -17.02
CA LEU A 20 -44.57 -13.79 -17.67
C LEU A 20 -44.68 -12.63 -18.67
N PRO A 21 -43.68 -11.74 -18.70
CA PRO A 21 -43.14 -11.35 -19.99
C PRO A 21 -41.61 -11.45 -20.04
N ALA A 22 -41.16 -11.96 -21.19
CA ALA A 22 -39.99 -11.58 -21.97
C ALA A 22 -38.64 -11.34 -21.26
N LEU A 23 -37.71 -12.24 -21.59
CA LEU A 23 -36.27 -11.99 -21.61
C LEU A 23 -35.95 -10.68 -22.35
N GLY A 24 -35.30 -9.74 -21.66
CA GLY A 24 -34.83 -8.51 -22.24
C GLY A 24 -33.97 -7.72 -21.26
N GLY A 25 -32.66 -8.01 -21.26
CA GLY A 25 -31.61 -7.17 -20.71
C GLY A 25 -31.80 -6.67 -19.27
N ARG A 26 -31.20 -7.37 -18.29
CA ARG A 26 -30.70 -6.65 -17.12
C ARG A 26 -29.67 -5.66 -17.65
N ALA A 27 -30.06 -4.39 -17.79
CA ALA A 27 -29.11 -3.31 -17.84
C ALA A 27 -28.20 -3.51 -16.62
N TRP A 28 -26.94 -3.88 -16.86
CA TRP A 28 -25.94 -3.80 -15.81
C TRP A 28 -26.02 -2.38 -15.29
N ALA A 29 -26.34 -2.27 -14.00
CA ALA A 29 -26.28 -1.01 -13.28
C ALA A 29 -24.97 -0.35 -13.70
N GLY A 30 -25.07 0.82 -14.33
CA GLY A 30 -23.93 1.55 -14.86
C GLY A 30 -22.83 1.56 -13.80
N GLU A 31 -21.63 1.17 -14.22
CA GLU A 31 -20.42 1.23 -13.43
C GLU A 31 -20.37 2.63 -12.81
N ARG A 32 -20.68 2.72 -11.52
CA ARG A 32 -20.71 3.99 -10.81
C ARG A 32 -19.28 4.50 -10.91
N ALA A 33 -19.07 5.59 -11.65
CA ALA A 33 -17.74 6.17 -11.84
C ALA A 33 -17.04 6.21 -10.49
N ALA A 34 -15.91 5.52 -10.39
CA ALA A 34 -15.17 5.39 -9.14
C ALA A 34 -14.92 6.80 -8.58
N ALA A 35 -15.13 6.97 -7.26
CA ALA A 35 -14.96 8.27 -6.64
C ALA A 35 -13.51 8.75 -6.84
N PRO A 36 -13.29 10.07 -7.07
CA PRO A 36 -11.94 10.61 -7.18
C PRO A 36 -11.16 10.36 -5.89
N PHE A 37 -9.85 10.22 -6.00
CA PHE A 37 -8.98 10.10 -4.84
C PHE A 37 -9.07 11.34 -3.95
N ARG A 38 -9.00 11.11 -2.64
CA ARG A 38 -8.86 12.18 -1.64
C ARG A 38 -7.38 12.39 -1.39
N HIS A 39 -6.97 13.65 -1.22
CA HIS A 39 -5.58 14.01 -1.01
C HIS A 39 -5.41 14.86 0.27
N PRO A 40 -4.38 14.62 1.10
CA PRO A 40 -3.41 13.52 1.00
C PRO A 40 -4.07 12.14 1.09
N GLY A 41 -3.67 11.22 0.20
CA GLY A 41 -4.35 9.96 -0.09
C GLY A 41 -3.54 8.69 0.17
N LEU A 42 -2.40 8.80 0.86
CA LEU A 42 -1.45 7.71 1.08
C LEU A 42 -1.27 7.41 2.57
N LEU A 43 -0.05 7.51 3.11
CA LEU A 43 0.23 7.24 4.54
C LEU A 43 -0.40 8.25 5.51
N HIS A 44 -0.91 9.37 5.01
CA HIS A 44 -1.47 10.45 5.83
C HIS A 44 -2.73 10.99 5.19
N THR A 45 -3.63 11.46 6.04
CA THR A 45 -4.76 12.33 5.68
C THR A 45 -4.55 13.74 6.22
N GLN A 46 -5.38 14.70 5.76
CA GLN A 46 -5.39 16.03 6.37
C GLN A 46 -5.77 15.97 7.86
N ALA A 47 -6.71 15.10 8.24
CA ALA A 47 -7.13 14.94 9.63
C ALA A 47 -5.99 14.41 10.53
N ASP A 48 -5.09 13.59 9.99
CA ASP A 48 -3.90 13.14 10.74
C ASP A 48 -2.95 14.30 11.02
N PHE A 49 -2.72 15.17 10.05
CA PHE A 49 -1.89 16.37 10.25
C PHE A 49 -2.52 17.35 11.24
N ASP A 50 -3.82 17.60 11.15
CA ASP A 50 -4.52 18.49 12.09
C ASP A 50 -4.40 17.96 13.52
N ARG A 51 -4.61 16.64 13.70
CA ARG A 51 -4.48 15.95 14.99
C ARG A 51 -3.06 16.02 15.54
N ILE A 52 -2.05 15.69 14.72
CA ILE A 52 -0.64 15.68 15.15
C ILE A 52 -0.16 17.10 15.46
N ALA A 53 -0.50 18.08 14.63
CA ALA A 53 -0.10 19.47 14.84
C ALA A 53 -0.71 20.05 16.13
N ALA A 54 -1.98 19.76 16.42
CA ALA A 54 -2.60 20.15 17.67
C ALA A 54 -1.91 19.51 18.89
N ALA A 55 -1.65 18.20 18.83
CA ALA A 55 -0.98 17.48 19.92
C ALA A 55 0.46 17.98 20.16
N VAL A 56 1.22 18.26 19.10
CA VAL A 56 2.58 18.81 19.20
C VAL A 56 2.56 20.22 19.80
N ARG A 57 1.66 21.10 19.36
CA ARG A 57 1.50 22.45 19.94
C ARG A 57 1.12 22.40 21.42
N ALA A 58 0.31 21.43 21.82
CA ALA A 58 -0.07 21.21 23.22
C ALA A 58 1.03 20.53 24.07
N GLY A 59 2.15 20.11 23.47
CA GLY A 59 3.19 19.36 24.17
C GLY A 59 2.75 17.95 24.61
N ALA A 60 1.67 17.40 24.02
CA ALA A 60 1.09 16.14 24.42
C ALA A 60 2.01 14.95 24.08
N GLN A 61 2.16 14.02 25.03
CA GLN A 61 2.90 12.78 24.81
C GLN A 61 1.99 11.68 24.24
N PRO A 62 2.51 10.77 23.38
CA PRO A 62 3.90 10.67 22.92
C PRO A 62 4.24 11.56 21.70
N TYR A 63 3.29 12.36 21.19
CA TYR A 63 3.44 13.13 19.97
C TYR A 63 4.62 14.11 20.02
N LYS A 64 4.78 14.83 21.13
CA LYS A 64 5.90 15.75 21.33
C LYS A 64 7.26 15.04 21.27
N ALA A 65 7.40 13.87 21.89
CA ALA A 65 8.64 13.09 21.81
C ALA A 65 8.94 12.61 20.39
N GLY A 66 7.91 12.20 19.62
CA GLY A 66 8.06 11.85 18.21
C GLY A 66 8.49 13.04 17.35
N TRP A 67 7.88 14.21 17.59
CA TRP A 67 8.25 15.47 16.95
C TRP A 67 9.70 15.86 17.26
N ASP A 68 10.13 15.77 18.51
CA ASP A 68 11.51 16.13 18.89
C ASP A 68 12.53 15.21 18.22
N LYS A 69 12.22 13.91 18.09
CA LYS A 69 13.05 12.96 17.31
C LYS A 69 13.11 13.33 15.82
N LEU A 70 11.99 13.74 15.23
CA LEU A 70 11.97 14.24 13.85
C LEU A 70 12.83 15.49 13.73
N VAL A 71 12.69 16.45 14.65
CA VAL A 71 13.44 17.71 14.64
C VAL A 71 14.95 17.50 14.76
N ALA A 72 15.37 16.56 15.61
CA ALA A 72 16.78 16.23 15.81
C ALA A 72 17.41 15.45 14.64
N ASN A 73 16.61 14.87 13.74
CA ASN A 73 17.13 14.08 12.63
C ASN A 73 17.84 14.97 11.59
N GLY A 74 19.10 14.65 11.25
CA GLY A 74 19.87 15.40 10.24
C GLY A 74 19.19 15.47 8.87
N ARG A 75 18.38 14.47 8.50
CA ARG A 75 17.63 14.45 7.23
C ARG A 75 16.42 15.40 7.21
N SER A 76 15.96 15.86 8.38
CA SER A 76 14.81 16.79 8.49
C SER A 76 15.23 18.26 8.50
N ARG A 77 16.53 18.56 8.33
CA ARG A 77 17.03 19.94 8.29
C ARG A 77 16.64 20.60 6.96
N SER A 78 16.13 21.83 7.03
CA SER A 78 15.82 22.65 5.85
C SER A 78 17.07 23.03 5.04
N THR A 79 18.26 22.84 5.59
CA THR A 79 19.53 23.06 4.88
C THR A 79 19.99 21.86 4.06
N TRP A 80 19.26 20.74 4.04
CA TRP A 80 19.60 19.57 3.22
C TRP A 80 19.75 19.94 1.74
N LYS A 81 20.78 19.39 1.09
CA LYS A 81 21.04 19.61 -0.34
C LYS A 81 20.86 18.29 -1.10
N PRO A 82 19.96 18.23 -2.10
CA PRO A 82 19.77 17.02 -2.88
C PRO A 82 21.00 16.71 -3.72
N ARG A 83 21.22 15.43 -3.96
CA ARG A 83 22.30 14.89 -4.80
C ARG A 83 21.69 13.91 -5.78
N PRO A 84 20.95 14.37 -6.81
CA PRO A 84 20.28 13.47 -7.73
C PRO A 84 21.28 12.72 -8.63
N LEU A 85 20.90 11.54 -9.07
CA LEU A 85 21.66 10.71 -10.00
C LEU A 85 20.83 10.44 -11.26
N ALA A 86 21.47 10.50 -12.43
CA ALA A 86 20.82 10.12 -13.69
C ALA A 86 20.54 8.60 -13.76
N THR A 87 21.47 7.81 -13.22
CA THR A 87 21.39 6.35 -13.15
C THR A 87 21.54 5.90 -11.71
N VAL A 88 20.54 5.21 -11.20
CA VAL A 88 20.58 4.53 -9.90
C VAL A 88 20.83 3.05 -10.12
N VAL A 89 21.83 2.49 -9.43
CA VAL A 89 22.21 1.08 -9.50
C VAL A 89 21.96 0.44 -8.14
N ARG A 90 21.21 -0.66 -8.12
CA ARG A 90 21.06 -1.53 -6.94
C ARG A 90 21.39 -2.98 -7.30
N GLY A 91 22.29 -3.56 -6.51
CA GLY A 91 22.83 -4.91 -6.67
C GLY A 91 23.91 -5.00 -7.76
N GLY A 92 24.90 -5.86 -7.51
CA GLY A 92 26.12 -5.97 -8.33
C GLY A 92 27.15 -4.88 -8.04
N ASP A 93 28.18 -4.82 -8.87
CA ASP A 93 29.26 -3.83 -8.76
C ASP A 93 28.76 -2.40 -9.04
N GLY A 94 29.30 -1.42 -8.32
CA GLY A 94 28.99 -0.01 -8.53
C GLY A 94 27.62 0.44 -8.00
N GLN A 95 27.00 -0.31 -7.07
CA GLN A 95 25.75 0.10 -6.44
C GLN A 95 25.85 1.50 -5.80
N ASN A 96 24.87 2.37 -6.06
CA ASN A 96 24.86 3.77 -5.62
C ASN A 96 23.51 4.24 -5.06
N TYR A 97 22.53 3.33 -4.98
CA TYR A 97 21.17 3.60 -4.51
C TYR A 97 21.04 4.23 -3.11
N PRO A 98 22.02 4.14 -2.18
CA PRO A 98 21.91 4.88 -0.92
C PRO A 98 21.76 6.38 -1.06
N GLN A 99 22.27 6.95 -2.15
CA GLN A 99 22.10 8.37 -2.43
C GLN A 99 20.63 8.73 -2.67
N LEU A 100 19.89 7.88 -3.40
CA LEU A 100 18.46 8.05 -3.66
C LEU A 100 17.65 8.00 -2.37
N TYR A 101 17.74 6.91 -1.60
CA TYR A 101 16.83 6.77 -0.45
C TYR A 101 17.13 7.79 0.65
N ASN A 102 18.37 8.25 0.80
CA ASN A 102 18.69 9.30 1.78
C ASN A 102 17.99 10.62 1.43
N ASP A 103 17.94 10.98 0.15
CA ASP A 103 17.22 12.17 -0.31
C ASP A 103 15.70 11.99 -0.27
N VAL A 104 15.18 10.80 -0.62
CA VAL A 104 13.75 10.47 -0.45
C VAL A 104 13.34 10.64 1.03
N HIS A 105 14.14 10.11 1.95
CA HIS A 105 13.91 10.26 3.39
C HIS A 105 13.96 11.72 3.84
N ALA A 106 14.89 12.52 3.29
CA ALA A 106 14.98 13.94 3.61
C ALA A 106 13.79 14.73 3.06
N ALA A 107 13.31 14.43 1.85
CA ALA A 107 12.12 15.04 1.27
C ALA A 107 10.89 14.75 2.13
N TYR A 108 10.66 13.49 2.49
CA TYR A 108 9.53 13.09 3.33
C TYR A 108 9.57 13.74 4.71
N GLN A 109 10.73 13.73 5.37
CA GLN A 109 10.86 14.34 6.70
C GLN A 109 10.70 15.87 6.69
N ASN A 110 11.23 16.56 5.67
CA ASN A 110 10.99 18.00 5.51
C ASN A 110 9.52 18.28 5.17
N ALA A 111 8.87 17.46 4.36
CA ALA A 111 7.44 17.58 4.13
C ALA A 111 6.65 17.43 5.44
N LEU A 112 6.96 16.44 6.29
CA LEU A 112 6.34 16.30 7.61
C LEU A 112 6.59 17.51 8.53
N ARG A 113 7.83 18.03 8.55
CA ARG A 113 8.17 19.25 9.31
C ARG A 113 7.26 20.40 8.88
N TRP A 114 7.13 20.64 7.59
CA TRP A 114 6.26 21.68 7.04
C TRP A 114 4.79 21.45 7.36
N ARG A 115 4.24 20.25 7.13
CA ARG A 115 2.82 19.95 7.36
C ARG A 115 2.40 20.12 8.82
N VAL A 116 3.31 19.88 9.76
CA VAL A 116 3.03 19.99 11.21
C VAL A 116 3.29 21.39 11.76
N SER A 117 4.40 22.05 11.38
CA SER A 117 4.78 23.36 11.93
C SER A 117 4.32 24.56 11.11
N GLY A 118 4.03 24.37 9.81
CA GLY A 118 3.79 25.45 8.85
C GLY A 118 5.05 26.17 8.36
N ASP A 119 6.26 25.76 8.81
CA ASP A 119 7.50 26.42 8.43
C ASP A 119 7.85 26.18 6.95
N ARG A 120 7.85 27.27 6.19
CA ARG A 120 8.03 27.25 4.74
C ARG A 120 9.42 26.77 4.31
N ALA A 121 10.45 26.99 5.12
CA ALA A 121 11.81 26.56 4.77
C ALA A 121 11.86 25.05 4.51
N HIS A 122 11.10 24.25 5.28
CA HIS A 122 11.01 22.82 5.05
C HIS A 122 10.20 22.44 3.81
N ALA A 123 9.16 23.20 3.46
CA ALA A 123 8.41 23.01 2.22
C ALA A 123 9.31 23.22 0.99
N ASP A 124 10.12 24.27 1.03
CA ASP A 124 11.02 24.65 -0.06
C ASP A 124 12.12 23.59 -0.21
N THR A 125 12.67 23.07 0.89
CA THR A 125 13.65 21.97 0.87
C THR A 125 13.07 20.68 0.31
N ALA A 126 11.87 20.28 0.75
CA ALA A 126 11.20 19.08 0.23
C ALA A 126 10.94 19.21 -1.29
N SER A 127 10.40 20.35 -1.72
CA SER A 127 10.15 20.64 -3.14
C SER A 127 11.45 20.64 -3.95
N ALA A 128 12.54 21.25 -3.45
CA ALA A 128 13.83 21.25 -4.12
C ALA A 128 14.39 19.84 -4.33
N ILE A 129 14.26 18.95 -3.34
CA ILE A 129 14.71 17.56 -3.48
C ILE A 129 13.88 16.84 -4.55
N LEU A 130 12.55 16.89 -4.48
CA LEU A 130 11.67 16.21 -5.44
C LEU A 130 11.87 16.75 -6.87
N ASN A 131 12.02 18.07 -7.01
CA ASN A 131 12.26 18.72 -8.29
C ASN A 131 13.62 18.33 -8.89
N ALA A 132 14.67 18.25 -8.07
CA ALA A 132 16.01 17.87 -8.52
C ALA A 132 16.03 16.42 -9.04
N TRP A 133 15.43 15.48 -8.30
CA TRP A 133 15.36 14.09 -8.74
C TRP A 133 14.50 13.90 -9.99
N SER A 134 13.33 14.54 -10.07
CA SER A 134 12.49 14.49 -11.28
C SER A 134 13.12 15.15 -12.51
N ALA A 135 14.01 16.13 -12.31
CA ALA A 135 14.76 16.73 -13.41
C ALA A 135 15.91 15.83 -13.89
N THR A 136 16.49 14.98 -13.04
CA THR A 136 17.75 14.29 -13.32
C THR A 136 17.63 12.78 -13.52
N LEU A 137 16.83 12.07 -12.73
CA LEU A 137 16.75 10.61 -12.80
C LEU A 137 16.21 10.16 -14.16
N ARG A 138 16.86 9.15 -14.75
CA ARG A 138 16.49 8.57 -16.04
C ARG A 138 16.27 7.08 -15.96
N THR A 139 17.04 6.36 -15.14
CA THR A 139 16.96 4.90 -15.08
C THR A 139 17.35 4.33 -13.72
N ILE A 140 16.74 3.20 -13.39
CA ILE A 140 17.09 2.33 -12.27
C ILE A 140 17.53 0.99 -12.87
N THR A 141 18.74 0.56 -12.52
CA THR A 141 19.38 -0.64 -13.09
C THR A 141 20.14 -1.42 -12.02
N GLY A 142 20.87 -2.45 -12.44
CA GLY A 142 21.58 -3.42 -11.60
C GLY A 142 21.09 -4.84 -11.86
N ASN A 143 21.35 -5.74 -10.91
CA ASN A 143 20.84 -7.11 -10.97
C ASN A 143 19.32 -7.15 -10.65
N ALA A 144 18.79 -8.27 -10.15
CA ALA A 144 17.38 -8.36 -9.74
C ALA A 144 16.98 -7.27 -8.71
N ASP A 145 17.88 -6.82 -7.85
CA ASP A 145 17.59 -5.85 -6.78
C ASP A 145 17.14 -4.47 -7.31
N ARG A 146 17.29 -4.19 -8.61
CA ARG A 146 16.68 -3.02 -9.26
C ARG A 146 15.17 -2.98 -9.10
N PHE A 147 14.50 -4.14 -9.02
CA PHE A 147 13.05 -4.22 -8.74
C PHE A 147 12.73 -3.81 -7.31
N LEU A 148 13.55 -4.19 -6.33
CA LEU A 148 13.43 -3.70 -4.96
C LEU A 148 13.67 -2.18 -4.89
N ALA A 149 14.61 -1.64 -5.66
CA ALA A 149 14.81 -0.19 -5.74
C ALA A 149 13.57 0.53 -6.31
N ALA A 150 13.02 0.04 -7.43
CA ALA A 150 11.83 0.64 -8.04
C ALA A 150 10.59 0.54 -7.12
N GLY A 151 10.40 -0.60 -6.47
CA GLY A 151 9.31 -0.82 -5.54
C GLY A 151 9.42 0.09 -4.32
N ILE A 152 10.49 -0.09 -3.54
CA ILE A 152 10.68 0.59 -2.25
C ILE A 152 10.76 2.10 -2.43
N TYR A 153 11.62 2.59 -3.32
CA TYR A 153 11.83 4.03 -3.43
C TYR A 153 10.71 4.71 -4.19
N GLY A 154 10.03 4.02 -5.12
CA GLY A 154 8.89 4.58 -5.84
C GLY A 154 7.72 4.92 -4.90
N TYR A 155 7.32 4.01 -4.01
CA TYR A 155 6.22 4.31 -3.07
C TYR A 155 6.63 5.37 -2.04
N GLN A 156 7.88 5.34 -1.56
CA GLN A 156 8.39 6.35 -0.63
C GLN A 156 8.44 7.74 -1.27
N PHE A 157 8.85 7.84 -2.53
CA PHE A 157 8.85 9.11 -3.25
C PHE A 157 7.46 9.64 -3.54
N ALA A 158 6.54 8.76 -3.95
CA ALA A 158 5.14 9.14 -4.16
C ALA A 158 4.52 9.66 -2.84
N ASN A 159 4.82 9.03 -1.70
CA ASN A 159 4.40 9.54 -0.39
C ASN A 159 4.96 10.93 -0.06
N ALA A 160 6.26 11.15 -0.29
CA ALA A 160 6.85 12.47 -0.08
C ALA A 160 6.21 13.53 -1.00
N ALA A 161 6.01 13.21 -2.28
CA ALA A 161 5.41 14.12 -3.26
C ALA A 161 3.94 14.42 -2.98
N GLU A 162 3.19 13.44 -2.49
CA GLU A 162 1.79 13.59 -2.12
C GLU A 162 1.61 14.62 -1.00
N LEU A 163 2.52 14.66 -0.02
CA LEU A 163 2.51 15.68 1.02
C LEU A 163 2.78 17.09 0.49
N MET A 164 3.43 17.20 -0.66
CA MET A 164 3.76 18.46 -1.35
C MET A 164 2.74 18.87 -2.41
N ARG A 165 1.65 18.11 -2.61
CA ARG A 165 0.60 18.46 -3.57
C ARG A 165 0.09 19.89 -3.34
N GLY A 166 0.07 20.68 -4.42
CA GLY A 166 -0.37 22.08 -4.38
C GLY A 166 0.62 23.06 -3.74
N CYS A 167 1.79 22.61 -3.30
CA CYS A 167 2.82 23.50 -2.79
C CYS A 167 3.41 24.35 -3.94
N PRO A 168 3.41 25.69 -3.83
CA PRO A 168 4.07 26.55 -4.82
C PRO A 168 5.53 26.14 -5.01
N GLY A 169 5.98 26.07 -6.27
CA GLY A 169 7.34 25.68 -6.64
C GLY A 169 7.57 24.16 -6.71
N PHE A 170 6.60 23.31 -6.35
CA PHE A 170 6.72 21.86 -6.61
C PHE A 170 6.27 21.53 -8.04
N GLU A 171 7.17 20.90 -8.80
CA GLU A 171 7.00 20.59 -10.23
C GLU A 171 6.28 19.25 -10.41
N ALA A 172 5.01 19.21 -9.99
CA ALA A 172 4.24 17.98 -9.84
C ALA A 172 4.13 17.17 -11.15
N GLU A 173 3.90 17.81 -12.30
CA GLU A 173 3.74 17.09 -13.58
C GLU A 173 5.04 16.42 -14.06
N ARG A 174 6.19 17.09 -13.86
CA ARG A 174 7.49 16.48 -14.13
C ARG A 174 7.75 15.30 -13.18
N PHE A 175 7.34 15.43 -11.93
CA PHE A 175 7.46 14.36 -10.95
C PHE A 175 6.57 13.15 -11.30
N ARG A 176 5.30 13.38 -11.66
CA ARG A 176 4.38 12.34 -12.18
C ARG A 176 5.00 11.61 -13.37
N THR A 177 5.60 12.36 -14.29
CA THR A 177 6.29 11.80 -15.45
C THR A 177 7.42 10.87 -15.03
N MET A 178 8.31 11.30 -14.12
CA MET A 178 9.39 10.45 -13.61
C MET A 178 8.86 9.15 -12.98
N LEU A 179 7.83 9.23 -12.13
CA LEU A 179 7.24 8.04 -11.51
C LEU A 179 6.69 7.05 -12.56
N ARG A 180 5.99 7.56 -13.57
CA ARG A 180 5.39 6.75 -14.64
C ARG A 180 6.40 6.14 -15.60
N THR A 181 7.52 6.81 -15.86
CA THR A 181 8.49 6.37 -16.88
C THR A 181 9.69 5.63 -16.31
N VAL A 182 10.08 5.90 -15.06
CA VAL A 182 11.25 5.26 -14.43
C VAL A 182 10.85 4.15 -13.47
N PHE A 183 9.85 4.37 -12.62
CA PHE A 183 9.51 3.43 -11.53
C PHE A 183 8.45 2.43 -11.97
N HIS A 184 7.31 2.91 -12.45
CA HIS A 184 6.17 2.06 -12.81
C HIS A 184 6.51 0.90 -13.76
N PRO A 185 7.30 1.08 -14.85
CA PRO A 185 7.56 -0.01 -15.79
C PRO A 185 8.34 -1.18 -15.16
N LEU A 186 9.25 -0.90 -14.21
CA LEU A 186 9.96 -1.95 -13.48
C LEU A 186 9.02 -2.70 -12.54
N ASN A 187 8.16 -1.99 -11.82
CA ASN A 187 7.19 -2.61 -10.92
C ASN A 187 6.20 -3.49 -11.68
N GLU A 188 5.59 -2.98 -12.75
CA GLU A 188 4.63 -3.74 -13.56
C GLU A 188 5.31 -4.93 -14.23
N SER A 189 6.53 -4.74 -14.77
CA SER A 189 7.31 -5.84 -15.32
C SER A 189 7.64 -6.91 -14.29
N PHE A 190 7.85 -6.55 -13.02
CA PHE A 190 8.12 -7.51 -11.97
C PHE A 190 6.88 -8.35 -11.67
N LEU A 191 5.73 -7.70 -11.42
CA LEU A 191 4.47 -8.40 -11.13
C LEU A 191 3.97 -9.27 -12.30
N THR A 192 4.34 -8.94 -13.54
CA THR A 192 3.91 -9.70 -14.72
C THR A 192 4.88 -10.80 -15.12
N ARG A 193 6.19 -10.51 -15.13
CA ARG A 193 7.21 -11.41 -15.70
C ARG A 193 8.16 -12.00 -14.65
N HIS A 194 8.16 -11.50 -13.42
CA HIS A 194 8.99 -11.98 -12.30
C HIS A 194 10.46 -12.13 -12.69
N ASN A 195 10.99 -11.15 -13.43
CA ASN A 195 12.36 -11.17 -13.96
C ASN A 195 12.70 -12.43 -14.80
N GLY A 196 11.71 -13.03 -15.46
CA GLY A 196 11.86 -14.27 -16.24
C GLY A 196 11.98 -15.53 -15.41
N ALA A 197 11.83 -15.45 -14.09
CA ALA A 197 11.87 -16.59 -13.19
C ALA A 197 10.49 -17.24 -13.00
N CYS A 198 10.50 -18.40 -12.34
CA CYS A 198 9.29 -18.99 -11.76
C CYS A 198 8.55 -17.94 -10.90
N ILE A 199 7.22 -17.94 -10.96
CA ILE A 199 6.37 -16.95 -10.28
C ILE A 199 6.59 -16.93 -8.75
N THR A 200 6.95 -18.05 -8.14
CA THR A 200 7.20 -18.16 -6.69
C THR A 200 8.68 -18.02 -6.32
N ASN A 201 9.56 -17.68 -7.26
CA ASN A 201 11.01 -17.58 -7.03
C ASN A 201 11.39 -16.50 -6.00
N TYR A 202 10.66 -15.39 -5.97
CA TYR A 202 10.95 -14.24 -5.10
C TYR A 202 10.07 -14.24 -3.85
N TRP A 203 10.62 -13.77 -2.73
CA TRP A 203 9.90 -13.65 -1.45
C TRP A 203 8.82 -12.57 -1.53
N ALA A 204 7.79 -12.68 -0.68
CA ALA A 204 6.61 -11.82 -0.73
C ALA A 204 6.93 -10.31 -0.74
N ASN A 205 7.96 -9.85 -0.05
CA ASN A 205 8.37 -8.44 -0.01
C ASN A 205 8.70 -7.85 -1.40
N TRP A 206 9.14 -8.68 -2.36
CA TRP A 206 9.48 -8.23 -3.70
C TRP A 206 8.23 -7.80 -4.45
N ASP A 207 7.20 -8.65 -4.45
CA ASP A 207 5.89 -8.31 -5.00
C ASP A 207 5.27 -7.13 -4.23
N LEU A 208 5.28 -7.19 -2.88
CA LEU A 208 4.65 -6.15 -2.05
C LEU A 208 5.27 -4.77 -2.25
N CYS A 209 6.58 -4.65 -2.45
CA CYS A 209 7.18 -3.34 -2.73
C CYS A 209 6.77 -2.81 -4.11
N ALA A 210 6.64 -3.68 -5.12
CA ALA A 210 6.12 -3.29 -6.44
C ALA A 210 4.64 -2.89 -6.37
N ILE A 211 3.81 -3.63 -5.64
CA ILE A 211 2.39 -3.31 -5.39
C ILE A 211 2.26 -1.96 -4.69
N ALA A 212 2.98 -1.74 -3.59
CA ALA A 212 2.94 -0.48 -2.86
C ALA A 212 3.33 0.71 -3.75
N SER A 213 4.31 0.50 -4.64
CA SER A 213 4.78 1.52 -5.59
C SER A 213 3.73 1.83 -6.65
N ILE A 214 3.17 0.82 -7.32
CA ILE A 214 2.11 1.01 -8.33
C ILE A 214 0.90 1.69 -7.70
N MET A 215 0.49 1.26 -6.51
CA MET A 215 -0.65 1.84 -5.81
C MET A 215 -0.39 3.31 -5.44
N ALA A 216 0.79 3.62 -4.88
CA ALA A 216 1.13 4.99 -4.50
C ALA A 216 1.28 5.93 -5.71
N ILE A 217 1.87 5.43 -6.80
CA ILE A 217 1.95 6.16 -8.07
C ILE A 217 0.55 6.40 -8.61
N GLY A 218 -0.34 5.40 -8.59
CA GLY A 218 -1.73 5.52 -9.03
C GLY A 218 -2.47 6.63 -8.30
N VAL A 219 -2.41 6.65 -6.96
CA VAL A 219 -3.01 7.74 -6.16
C VAL A 219 -2.38 9.09 -6.49
N PHE A 220 -1.06 9.22 -6.41
CA PHE A 220 -0.40 10.51 -6.66
C PHE A 220 -0.70 11.04 -8.06
N CYS A 221 -0.82 10.13 -9.03
CA CYS A 221 -1.04 10.45 -10.42
C CYS A 221 -2.52 10.56 -10.83
N ASP A 222 -3.46 10.44 -9.89
CA ASP A 222 -4.90 10.44 -10.15
C ASP A 222 -5.33 9.35 -11.15
N ASP A 223 -4.64 8.20 -11.11
CA ASP A 223 -4.76 7.08 -12.04
C ASP A 223 -5.43 5.89 -11.38
N ARG A 224 -6.76 5.85 -11.53
CA ARG A 224 -7.59 4.83 -10.89
C ARG A 224 -7.31 3.42 -11.39
N ALA A 225 -7.08 3.26 -12.69
CA ALA A 225 -6.79 1.97 -13.28
C ALA A 225 -5.48 1.38 -12.75
N MET A 226 -4.45 2.22 -12.57
CA MET A 226 -3.18 1.80 -11.97
C MET A 226 -3.35 1.34 -10.52
N PHE A 227 -4.14 2.06 -9.74
CA PHE A 227 -4.48 1.67 -8.36
C PHE A 227 -5.24 0.33 -8.32
N ASP A 228 -6.30 0.20 -9.11
CA ASP A 228 -7.13 -1.01 -9.14
C ASP A 228 -6.34 -2.23 -9.63
N ARG A 229 -5.39 -2.04 -10.56
CA ARG A 229 -4.43 -3.07 -10.99
C ARG A 229 -3.56 -3.62 -9.85
N ALA A 230 -3.13 -2.75 -8.93
CA ALA A 230 -2.37 -3.17 -7.74
C ALA A 230 -3.27 -3.91 -6.73
N VAL A 231 -4.49 -3.41 -6.50
CA VAL A 231 -5.48 -4.05 -5.62
C VAL A 231 -5.88 -5.44 -6.15
N ASP A 232 -6.09 -5.57 -7.45
CA ASP A 232 -6.36 -6.86 -8.09
C ASP A 232 -5.21 -7.84 -7.85
N TYR A 233 -3.95 -7.40 -7.99
CA TYR A 233 -2.80 -8.27 -7.71
C TYR A 233 -2.72 -8.73 -6.26
N VAL A 234 -3.03 -7.86 -5.30
CA VAL A 234 -3.09 -8.26 -3.87
C VAL A 234 -4.07 -9.43 -3.69
N ARG A 235 -5.17 -9.48 -4.43
CA ARG A 235 -6.20 -10.52 -4.29
C ARG A 235 -5.94 -11.75 -5.13
N ASN A 236 -5.57 -11.54 -6.39
CA ASN A 236 -5.61 -12.52 -7.47
C ASN A 236 -4.22 -12.75 -8.10
N GLY A 237 -3.19 -12.07 -7.61
CA GLY A 237 -1.83 -12.20 -8.09
C GLY A 237 -1.28 -13.63 -7.90
N LYS A 238 -0.45 -14.05 -8.85
CA LYS A 238 0.15 -15.39 -8.85
C LYS A 238 1.45 -15.46 -8.03
N GLY A 239 2.12 -14.32 -7.81
CA GLY A 239 3.36 -14.23 -7.04
C GLY A 239 3.13 -14.25 -5.53
N ASN A 240 4.22 -14.22 -4.76
CA ASN A 240 4.16 -14.40 -3.31
C ASN A 240 3.62 -13.18 -2.55
N GLY A 241 3.46 -12.03 -3.21
CA GLY A 241 2.82 -10.84 -2.60
C GLY A 241 1.30 -10.77 -2.71
N SER A 242 0.64 -11.73 -3.37
CA SER A 242 -0.82 -11.86 -3.24
C SER A 242 -1.16 -12.39 -1.85
N ILE A 243 -2.29 -11.98 -1.28
CA ILE A 243 -2.59 -12.20 0.13
C ILE A 243 -2.64 -13.68 0.51
N MET A 244 -3.15 -14.53 -0.41
CA MET A 244 -3.24 -15.97 -0.19
C MET A 244 -1.88 -16.67 -0.23
N ASN A 245 -0.89 -16.11 -0.93
CA ASN A 245 0.47 -16.65 -0.98
C ASN A 245 1.37 -16.03 0.10
N ALA A 246 1.16 -14.76 0.42
CA ALA A 246 1.88 -14.01 1.45
C ALA A 246 1.53 -14.51 2.87
N ILE A 247 0.33 -15.05 3.03
CA ILE A 247 -0.19 -15.66 4.27
C ILE A 247 -0.69 -17.07 3.96
N PRO A 248 0.22 -18.05 3.77
CA PRO A 248 -0.16 -19.38 3.29
C PRO A 248 -0.96 -20.21 4.31
N PHE A 249 -0.84 -19.90 5.61
CA PHE A 249 -1.54 -20.66 6.65
C PHE A 249 -2.27 -19.74 7.63
N LEU A 250 -3.49 -20.13 7.97
CA LEU A 250 -4.28 -19.53 9.04
C LEU A 250 -4.29 -20.48 10.24
N HIS A 251 -4.19 -19.93 11.43
CA HIS A 251 -4.22 -20.66 12.69
C HIS A 251 -5.42 -20.21 13.55
N PRO A 252 -5.89 -21.06 14.49
CA PRO A 252 -6.94 -20.68 15.43
C PRO A 252 -6.63 -19.36 16.17
N GLY A 253 -7.68 -18.64 16.57
CA GLY A 253 -7.54 -17.38 17.30
C GLY A 253 -7.21 -16.15 16.43
N GLY A 254 -7.37 -16.25 15.11
CA GLY A 254 -7.10 -15.14 14.19
C GLY A 254 -5.61 -14.91 13.91
N LEU A 255 -4.78 -15.93 14.18
CA LEU A 255 -3.36 -15.93 13.89
C LEU A 255 -3.12 -16.41 12.45
N ALA A 256 -2.00 -15.99 11.88
CA ALA A 256 -1.63 -16.40 10.53
C ALA A 256 -0.10 -16.50 10.39
N GLN A 257 0.35 -17.40 9.52
CA GLN A 257 1.76 -17.57 9.22
C GLN A 257 2.16 -16.66 8.07
N TRP A 258 3.16 -15.83 8.32
CA TRP A 258 3.76 -14.97 7.31
C TRP A 258 4.72 -15.76 6.41
N GLN A 259 4.65 -15.57 5.09
CA GLN A 259 5.45 -16.32 4.11
C GLN A 259 6.96 -16.22 4.37
N GLU A 260 7.44 -15.07 4.87
CA GLU A 260 8.86 -14.88 5.18
C GLU A 260 9.21 -15.13 6.66
N SER A 261 8.32 -15.72 7.47
CA SER A 261 8.54 -15.86 8.92
C SER A 261 9.81 -16.64 9.30
N GLY A 262 10.37 -17.43 8.37
CA GLY A 262 11.64 -18.15 8.55
C GLY A 262 12.89 -17.35 8.16
N ARG A 263 12.75 -16.10 7.71
CA ARG A 263 13.86 -15.20 7.36
C ARG A 263 14.36 -14.44 8.58
N ASP A 264 15.49 -13.76 8.43
CA ASP A 264 15.95 -12.80 9.43
C ASP A 264 14.90 -11.71 9.71
N GLN A 265 14.98 -11.11 10.90
CA GLN A 265 13.97 -10.18 11.40
C GLN A 265 13.74 -8.98 10.46
N GLY A 266 14.79 -8.50 9.79
CA GLY A 266 14.70 -7.36 8.89
C GLY A 266 13.80 -7.65 7.69
N HIS A 267 14.00 -8.79 7.03
CA HIS A 267 13.17 -9.21 5.89
C HIS A 267 11.74 -9.54 6.32
N THR A 268 11.59 -10.28 7.42
CA THR A 268 10.28 -10.62 7.99
C THR A 268 9.44 -9.37 8.26
N MET A 269 10.02 -8.39 8.97
CA MET A 269 9.31 -7.15 9.33
C MET A 269 9.07 -6.23 8.12
N MET A 270 9.95 -6.26 7.11
CA MET A 270 9.76 -5.48 5.88
C MET A 270 8.49 -5.90 5.16
N GLY A 271 8.27 -7.20 4.96
CA GLY A 271 7.07 -7.73 4.30
C GLY A 271 5.78 -7.35 5.04
N VAL A 272 5.75 -7.54 6.36
CA VAL A 272 4.61 -7.14 7.21
C VAL A 272 4.35 -5.63 7.13
N GLY A 273 5.42 -4.82 7.19
CA GLY A 273 5.31 -3.36 7.08
C GLY A 273 4.78 -2.89 5.72
N LEU A 274 5.20 -3.53 4.63
CA LEU A 274 4.68 -3.25 3.28
C LEU A 274 3.19 -3.62 3.16
N LEU A 275 2.77 -4.76 3.72
CA LEU A 275 1.37 -5.15 3.70
C LEU A 275 0.50 -4.16 4.50
N GLY A 276 0.97 -3.71 5.67
CA GLY A 276 0.32 -2.64 6.44
C GLY A 276 0.24 -1.32 5.67
N THR A 277 1.32 -0.95 4.97
CA THR A 277 1.35 0.24 4.09
C THR A 277 0.32 0.15 2.97
N ILE A 278 0.22 -1.02 2.32
CA ILE A 278 -0.75 -1.29 1.26
C ILE A 278 -2.18 -1.17 1.81
N ALA A 279 -2.44 -1.77 2.98
CA ALA A 279 -3.73 -1.68 3.65
C ALA A 279 -4.10 -0.23 4.01
N GLU A 280 -3.13 0.57 4.44
CA GLU A 280 -3.34 1.99 4.76
C GLU A 280 -3.70 2.80 3.50
N PHE A 281 -2.98 2.65 2.38
CA PHE A 281 -3.31 3.35 1.13
C PHE A 281 -4.73 3.02 0.69
N ALA A 282 -5.06 1.73 0.75
CA ALA A 282 -6.38 1.22 0.48
C ALA A 282 -7.47 1.85 1.35
N ALA A 283 -7.26 1.90 2.67
CA ALA A 283 -8.23 2.47 3.62
C ALA A 283 -8.40 3.99 3.46
N THR A 284 -7.31 4.69 3.17
CA THR A 284 -7.30 6.15 2.96
C THR A 284 -8.03 6.55 1.67
N VAL A 285 -7.83 5.77 0.60
CA VAL A 285 -8.46 5.97 -0.71
C VAL A 285 -9.92 5.52 -0.70
N GLU A 286 -10.22 4.44 0.01
CA GLU A 286 -11.56 3.87 0.13
C GLU A 286 -11.81 3.39 1.56
N ARG A 287 -12.81 3.98 2.24
CA ARG A 287 -13.44 3.41 3.44
C ARG A 287 -14.07 2.00 3.20
N ILE A 288 -13.79 1.34 2.09
CA ILE A 288 -14.41 0.10 1.59
C ILE A 288 -13.42 -1.07 1.48
N LEU A 289 -12.10 -0.90 1.72
CA LEU A 289 -11.20 -2.05 1.78
C LEU A 289 -11.36 -2.93 3.03
N ALA A 290 -12.29 -2.61 3.93
CA ALA A 290 -12.78 -3.55 4.94
C ALA A 290 -13.50 -4.77 4.31
N ALA A 291 -14.00 -4.66 3.07
CA ALA A 291 -14.60 -5.78 2.34
C ALA A 291 -13.58 -6.58 1.52
N ALA A 292 -12.39 -6.03 1.29
CA ALA A 292 -11.41 -6.58 0.38
C ALA A 292 -10.53 -7.69 0.97
N LEU A 293 -10.43 -7.72 2.29
CA LEU A 293 -9.64 -8.71 3.04
C LEU A 293 -10.52 -9.87 3.55
N LYS A 294 -11.80 -9.93 3.19
CA LYS A 294 -12.62 -11.11 3.46
C LYS A 294 -12.22 -12.22 2.48
N PRO A 295 -11.82 -13.41 2.98
CA PRO A 295 -11.49 -14.52 2.11
C PRO A 295 -12.70 -14.88 1.23
N ASN A 296 -12.40 -15.29 0.01
CA ASN A 296 -13.39 -15.75 -0.94
C ASN A 296 -14.07 -17.00 -0.37
N LYS A 297 -15.41 -17.01 -0.25
CA LYS A 297 -16.20 -18.11 0.35
C LYS A 297 -15.96 -19.50 -0.27
N LYS A 298 -15.26 -19.58 -1.40
CA LYS A 298 -14.92 -20.84 -2.08
C LYS A 298 -13.81 -21.68 -1.43
N VAL A 299 -13.10 -21.17 -0.42
CA VAL A 299 -11.99 -21.91 0.22
C VAL A 299 -12.44 -22.74 1.45
N GLU A 300 -13.65 -22.52 1.97
CA GLU A 300 -14.16 -23.28 3.13
C GLU A 300 -14.44 -24.77 2.81
N THR A 301 -14.47 -25.18 1.55
CA THR A 301 -14.80 -26.56 1.15
C THR A 301 -13.62 -27.53 1.01
N HIS A 302 -12.37 -27.10 1.21
CA HIS A 302 -11.21 -28.00 1.08
C HIS A 302 -10.48 -28.32 2.39
N ALA A 303 -10.96 -27.81 3.54
CA ALA A 303 -10.37 -28.11 4.85
C ALA A 303 -11.00 -29.31 5.58
N GLN A 304 -11.91 -30.07 4.94
CA GLN A 304 -12.65 -31.16 5.60
C GLN A 304 -12.24 -32.59 5.20
N GLU A 305 -11.20 -32.79 4.38
CA GLU A 305 -10.68 -34.14 4.11
C GLU A 305 -9.26 -34.30 4.72
N ALA A 306 -9.18 -34.21 6.04
CA ALA A 306 -8.11 -34.85 6.77
C ALA A 306 -8.53 -36.31 7.05
N LEU A 307 -7.84 -37.24 6.39
CA LEU A 307 -7.96 -38.69 6.59
C LEU A 307 -7.96 -39.06 8.09
N PRO A 308 -8.84 -39.96 8.56
CA PRO A 308 -8.79 -40.42 9.94
C PRO A 308 -7.50 -41.20 10.17
N LEU A 309 -6.65 -40.71 11.07
CA LEU A 309 -5.59 -41.50 11.69
C LEU A 309 -6.26 -42.58 12.54
N ASP A 310 -6.19 -43.82 12.05
CA ASP A 310 -6.58 -45.01 12.79
C ASP A 310 -5.71 -45.11 14.05
N ARG A 311 -6.36 -44.98 15.20
CA ARG A 311 -5.78 -45.33 16.50
C ARG A 311 -6.23 -46.75 16.79
N ASN A 312 -5.38 -47.71 16.45
CA ASN A 312 -5.27 -49.01 17.11
C ASN A 312 -3.98 -49.67 16.62
N ASP A 313 -2.96 -49.69 17.46
CA ASP A 313 -2.28 -50.93 17.82
C ASP A 313 -1.26 -50.64 18.93
N GLU A 314 -1.61 -51.14 20.11
CA GLU A 314 -0.74 -51.30 21.26
C GLU A 314 0.35 -52.36 20.97
N MET A 315 1.54 -52.11 21.53
CA MET A 315 2.48 -53.08 22.10
C MET A 315 2.58 -54.50 21.51
N ALA A 316 3.76 -54.82 20.97
CA ALA A 316 4.43 -56.09 21.23
C ALA A 316 5.97 -56.00 21.06
N ALA A 317 6.66 -56.16 22.19
CA ALA A 317 7.93 -56.86 22.44
C ALA A 317 9.11 -56.85 21.44
N ALA A 318 10.30 -56.68 22.07
CA ALA A 318 11.69 -56.95 21.66
C ALA A 318 12.46 -55.82 20.96
#